data_AF-A0A959S9I1-F1
#
_entry.id   AF-A0A959S9I1-F1
#
_cell.length_a   1.000
_cell.length_b   1.000
_cell.length_c   1.000
_cell.angle_alpha   90.00
_cell.angle_beta   90.00
_cell.angle_gamma   90.00
#
_symmetry.space_group_name_H-M   'P 1'
#
loop_
_entity.id
_entity.type
_entity.pdbx_description
1 polymer ?
#
loop_
_entity_poly.entity_id
_entity_poly.type
_entity_poly.pdbx_seq_one_letter_code
_entity_poly.pdbx_strand_id
1 'polypeptide(L)'
;MKLAHGTFTWIVTGMLIACGTNPDPVPVSPPPPEAGAPLPFPQVEDNVRHDTLLIQTTFDLLDGTFVMVASNVNETFEGVRLIHYRPLPDSAAGVIATSSPGYDSWTMLPTFHATLDPDERLILANFGERESWGQKLMTFDHGFEDIGFLDVALPVRETENDTLVLKRRDIGPYARTAHVGDTLTITFATDSVYLYEGLHNDHDIVLPSHKVRYTLDRSGVLMLWVGGAHAALPLSPV
;
A
#
# COMPACT_ATOMS: atom_id res chain seq x y z
N MET A 1 39.78 86.05 -18.41
CA MET A 1 39.07 86.38 -19.66
C MET A 1 38.29 85.14 -20.08
N LYS A 2 36.94 85.22 -20.01
CA LYS A 2 35.85 84.30 -20.46
C LYS A 2 35.83 82.88 -19.83
N LEU A 3 34.86 82.48 -18.96
CA LEU A 3 33.41 82.21 -19.17
C LEU A 3 33.18 81.24 -20.34
N ALA A 4 32.39 80.16 -20.28
CA ALA A 4 31.21 79.85 -19.47
C ALA A 4 30.82 78.35 -19.57
N HIS A 5 30.08 77.88 -18.55
CA HIS A 5 28.82 77.12 -18.58
C HIS A 5 28.60 75.96 -19.58
N GLY A 6 28.20 74.82 -19.03
CA GLY A 6 27.59 73.73 -19.79
C GLY A 6 27.25 72.50 -18.95
N THR A 7 26.33 72.64 -18.00
CA THR A 7 25.60 71.52 -17.37
C THR A 7 24.87 70.71 -18.45
N PHE A 8 25.10 69.39 -18.51
CA PHE A 8 24.20 68.47 -19.20
C PHE A 8 23.93 67.25 -18.31
N THR A 9 22.78 67.32 -17.66
CA THR A 9 22.14 66.25 -16.90
C THR A 9 21.66 65.19 -17.89
N TRP A 10 22.20 63.98 -17.81
CA TRP A 10 21.56 62.80 -18.39
C TRP A 10 20.97 61.95 -17.25
N ILE A 11 19.70 62.18 -16.98
CA ILE A 11 18.85 61.20 -16.31
C ILE A 11 18.43 60.23 -17.41
N VAL A 12 19.00 59.02 -17.40
CA VAL A 12 18.38 57.87 -18.07
C VAL A 12 17.71 57.04 -16.99
N THR A 13 16.40 57.28 -16.85
CA THR A 13 15.46 56.43 -16.14
C THR A 13 14.92 55.39 -17.12
N GLY A 14 14.82 54.13 -16.65
CA GLY A 14 14.17 53.01 -17.35
C GLY A 14 15.19 51.95 -17.73
N MET A 15 15.09 50.68 -17.37
CA MET A 15 13.99 49.87 -16.85
C MET A 15 14.66 48.74 -16.06
N LEU A 16 14.34 48.59 -14.78
CA LEU A 16 14.51 47.31 -14.08
C LEU A 16 13.48 46.36 -14.70
N ILE A 17 13.91 45.56 -15.68
CA ILE A 17 13.16 44.37 -16.10
C ILE A 17 13.27 43.39 -14.93
N ALA A 18 12.29 43.48 -14.05
CA ALA A 18 11.95 42.40 -13.15
C ALA A 18 11.47 41.23 -14.02
N CYS A 19 12.38 40.31 -14.36
CA CYS A 19 12.00 38.95 -14.74
C CYS A 19 11.54 38.22 -13.47
N GLY A 20 10.40 38.65 -12.93
CA GLY A 20 9.61 37.85 -12.02
C GLY A 20 8.77 36.90 -12.87
N THR A 21 9.37 35.81 -13.34
CA THR A 21 8.58 34.63 -13.68
C THR A 21 8.08 34.09 -12.34
N ASN A 22 6.88 34.51 -11.94
CA ASN A 22 6.13 33.69 -10.99
C ASN A 22 6.10 32.29 -11.62
N PRO A 23 6.65 31.24 -10.97
CA PRO A 23 6.37 29.90 -11.43
C PRO A 23 4.86 29.78 -11.50
N ASP A 24 4.34 29.30 -12.63
CA ASP A 24 2.93 28.93 -12.72
C ASP A 24 2.60 28.13 -11.47
N PRO A 25 1.48 28.41 -10.79
CA PRO A 25 1.09 27.64 -9.62
C PRO A 25 1.12 26.17 -10.03
N VAL A 26 2.00 25.40 -9.40
CA VAL A 26 2.08 23.94 -9.56
C VAL A 26 0.64 23.46 -9.51
N PRO A 27 0.14 22.71 -10.52
CA PRO A 27 -1.21 22.18 -10.48
C PRO A 27 -1.34 21.44 -9.16
N VAL A 28 -2.09 22.04 -8.22
CA VAL A 28 -2.40 21.39 -6.96
C VAL A 28 -3.26 20.23 -7.39
N SER A 29 -2.73 19.01 -7.33
CA SER A 29 -3.54 17.82 -7.55
C SER A 29 -4.79 17.98 -6.70
N PRO A 30 -5.99 17.73 -7.26
CA PRO A 30 -7.21 17.81 -6.47
C PRO A 30 -7.02 17.00 -5.19
N PRO A 31 -7.53 17.48 -4.04
CA PRO A 31 -7.44 16.72 -2.81
C PRO A 31 -7.95 15.31 -3.11
N PRO A 32 -7.21 14.26 -2.76
CA PRO A 32 -7.66 12.91 -3.02
C PRO A 32 -9.07 12.73 -2.43
N PRO A 33 -9.97 11.98 -3.11
CA PRO A 33 -11.26 11.63 -2.54
C PRO A 33 -11.07 11.08 -1.14
N GLU A 34 -12.06 11.27 -0.27
CA GLU A 34 -12.00 10.83 1.12
C GLU A 34 -11.59 9.34 1.16
N ALA A 35 -10.35 9.11 1.57
CA ALA A 35 -9.73 7.81 1.41
C ALA A 35 -10.25 6.87 2.51
N GLY A 36 -10.89 5.78 2.10
CA GLY A 36 -11.51 4.80 2.95
C GLY A 36 -10.48 4.06 3.80
N ALA A 37 -10.78 3.93 5.10
CA ALA A 37 -10.05 3.06 6.01
C ALA A 37 -10.32 1.58 5.69
N PRO A 38 -9.49 0.65 6.21
CA PRO A 38 -9.78 -0.77 6.14
C PRO A 38 -11.17 -1.14 6.65
N LEU A 39 -11.77 -2.17 6.04
CA LEU A 39 -12.99 -2.80 6.50
C LEU A 39 -12.72 -3.59 7.79
N PRO A 40 -13.49 -3.36 8.86
CA PRO A 40 -13.22 -3.96 10.16
C PRO A 40 -13.87 -5.34 10.29
N PHE A 41 -13.51 -6.29 9.42
CA PHE A 41 -14.03 -7.66 9.53
C PHE A 41 -13.62 -8.28 10.88
N PRO A 42 -14.57 -8.83 11.65
CA PRO A 42 -14.26 -9.42 12.95
C PRO A 42 -13.30 -10.60 12.79
N GLN A 43 -12.24 -10.60 13.60
CA GLN A 43 -11.46 -11.81 13.81
C GLN A 43 -12.22 -12.73 14.78
N VAL A 44 -12.32 -13.99 14.42
CA VAL A 44 -13.00 -15.01 15.22
C VAL A 44 -12.04 -16.15 15.54
N GLU A 45 -12.33 -16.84 16.63
CA GLU A 45 -11.66 -18.11 16.93
C GLU A 45 -11.92 -19.11 15.81
N ASP A 46 -11.03 -20.09 15.71
CA ASP A 46 -11.21 -21.19 14.79
C ASP A 46 -12.58 -21.87 15.00
N ASN A 47 -13.31 -22.03 13.89
CA ASN A 47 -14.69 -22.50 13.85
C ASN A 47 -14.87 -23.75 12.98
N VAL A 48 -13.77 -24.37 12.54
CA VAL A 48 -13.80 -25.60 11.74
C VAL A 48 -12.82 -26.63 12.28
N ARG A 49 -13.09 -27.90 12.04
CA ARG A 49 -12.15 -28.97 12.32
C ARG A 49 -11.06 -28.98 11.25
N HIS A 50 -9.80 -28.86 11.66
CA HIS A 50 -8.67 -28.79 10.75
C HIS A 50 -7.53 -29.74 11.17
N ASP A 51 -7.62 -31.02 10.81
CA ASP A 51 -6.58 -31.99 11.18
C ASP A 51 -5.27 -31.79 10.37
N THR A 52 -5.31 -31.00 9.30
CA THR A 52 -4.20 -30.82 8.34
C THR A 52 -3.77 -29.37 8.13
N LEU A 53 -4.39 -28.39 8.81
CA LEU A 53 -4.04 -26.98 8.67
C LEU A 53 -3.51 -26.40 9.98
N LEU A 54 -2.56 -25.48 9.86
CA LEU A 54 -2.13 -24.56 10.92
C LEU A 54 -2.79 -23.21 10.65
N ILE A 55 -3.86 -22.91 11.37
CA ILE A 55 -4.61 -21.66 11.23
C ILE A 55 -3.95 -20.57 12.07
N GLN A 56 -3.73 -19.40 11.47
CA GLN A 56 -3.17 -18.23 12.15
C GLN A 56 -4.25 -17.28 12.63
N THR A 57 -5.24 -17.02 11.77
CA THR A 57 -6.38 -16.15 12.07
C THR A 57 -7.53 -16.42 11.11
N THR A 58 -8.75 -16.08 11.53
CA THR A 58 -9.98 -16.25 10.76
C THR A 58 -10.79 -14.97 10.82
N PHE A 59 -11.32 -14.53 9.67
CA PHE A 59 -12.16 -13.36 9.53
C PHE A 59 -13.58 -13.75 9.11
N ASP A 60 -14.58 -13.21 9.82
CA ASP A 60 -15.99 -13.34 9.46
C ASP A 60 -16.35 -12.27 8.41
N LEU A 61 -16.81 -12.71 7.24
CA LEU A 61 -17.23 -11.81 6.14
C LEU A 61 -18.65 -11.27 6.31
N LEU A 62 -19.36 -11.67 7.37
CA LEU A 62 -20.72 -11.25 7.75
C LEU A 62 -21.83 -11.70 6.79
N ASP A 63 -21.52 -12.65 5.89
CA ASP A 63 -22.45 -13.26 4.94
C ASP A 63 -22.61 -14.78 5.16
N GLY A 64 -22.07 -15.29 6.26
CA GLY A 64 -22.01 -16.72 6.57
C GLY A 64 -20.84 -17.47 5.92
N THR A 65 -19.91 -16.74 5.31
CA THR A 65 -18.62 -17.24 4.84
C THR A 65 -17.46 -16.55 5.57
N PHE A 66 -16.27 -17.15 5.46
CA PHE A 66 -15.10 -16.78 6.25
C PHE A 66 -13.84 -16.82 5.40
N VAL A 67 -12.85 -16.00 5.74
CA VAL A 67 -11.50 -16.09 5.19
C VAL A 67 -10.55 -16.46 6.33
N MET A 68 -9.83 -17.57 6.19
CA MET A 68 -8.77 -17.95 7.12
C MET A 68 -7.39 -17.75 6.50
N VAL A 69 -6.42 -17.42 7.33
CA VAL A 69 -4.99 -17.52 7.02
C VAL A 69 -4.50 -18.86 7.54
N ALA A 70 -4.05 -19.74 6.65
CA ALA A 70 -3.59 -21.07 7.06
C ALA A 70 -2.46 -21.60 6.18
N SER A 71 -1.63 -22.47 6.78
CA SER A 71 -0.67 -23.32 6.07
C SER A 71 -0.98 -24.80 6.30
N ASN A 72 -0.39 -25.68 5.50
CA ASN A 72 -0.52 -27.12 5.71
C ASN A 72 0.38 -27.56 6.88
N VAL A 73 -0.09 -28.51 7.71
CA VAL A 73 0.69 -29.11 8.81
C VAL A 73 1.92 -29.85 8.28
N ASN A 74 1.79 -30.50 7.14
CA ASN A 74 2.95 -31.03 6.43
C ASN A 74 3.54 -29.89 5.59
N GLU A 75 4.70 -29.40 6.01
CA GLU A 75 5.47 -28.37 5.30
C GLU A 75 5.83 -28.86 3.88
N THR A 76 4.93 -28.65 2.94
CA THR A 76 5.27 -28.56 1.53
C THR A 76 5.71 -27.13 1.26
N PHE A 77 6.49 -26.92 0.20
CA PHE A 77 6.97 -25.59 -0.22
C PHE A 77 5.84 -24.61 -0.62
N GLU A 78 4.58 -24.95 -0.34
CA GLU A 78 3.39 -24.25 -0.80
C GLU A 78 2.87 -23.16 0.16
N GLY A 79 3.64 -22.77 1.18
CA GLY A 79 3.48 -21.54 1.96
C GLY A 79 2.14 -21.33 2.70
N VAL A 80 2.01 -20.17 3.35
CA VAL A 80 0.75 -19.70 3.97
C VAL A 80 -0.21 -19.16 2.90
N ARG A 81 -1.52 -19.34 3.07
CA ARG A 81 -2.56 -18.98 2.09
C ARG A 81 -3.76 -18.32 2.75
N LEU A 82 -4.52 -17.55 1.96
CA LEU A 82 -5.90 -17.21 2.27
C LEU A 82 -6.80 -18.32 1.75
N ILE A 83 -7.75 -18.76 2.59
CA ILE A 83 -8.75 -19.76 2.23
C ILE A 83 -10.12 -19.15 2.53
N HIS A 84 -10.94 -19.00 1.49
CA HIS A 84 -12.35 -18.64 1.61
C HIS A 84 -13.18 -19.90 1.75
N TYR A 85 -14.03 -19.97 2.76
CA TYR A 85 -14.79 -21.18 3.07
C TYR A 85 -16.13 -20.88 3.74
N ARG A 86 -16.97 -21.91 3.80
CA ARG A 86 -18.18 -21.96 4.63
C ARG A 86 -18.09 -23.12 5.62
N PRO A 87 -18.42 -22.93 6.90
CA PRO A 87 -18.51 -24.05 7.85
C PRO A 87 -19.66 -24.99 7.48
N LEU A 88 -19.40 -26.30 7.55
CA LEU A 88 -20.38 -27.36 7.29
C LEU A 88 -20.98 -27.87 8.61
N PRO A 89 -22.15 -28.56 8.58
CA PRO A 89 -22.82 -29.06 9.79
C PRO A 89 -22.00 -30.03 10.63
N ASP A 90 -21.03 -30.72 10.03
CA ASP A 90 -20.08 -31.62 10.68
C ASP A 90 -18.82 -30.90 11.18
N SER A 91 -18.84 -29.57 11.20
CA SER A 91 -17.71 -28.69 11.52
C SER A 91 -16.56 -28.76 10.52
N ALA A 92 -16.70 -29.40 9.36
CA ALA A 92 -15.69 -29.31 8.31
C ALA A 92 -15.72 -27.96 7.58
N ALA A 93 -14.63 -27.62 6.90
CA ALA A 93 -14.58 -26.44 6.02
C ALA A 93 -15.00 -26.84 4.60
N GLY A 94 -16.11 -26.28 4.11
CA GLY A 94 -16.44 -26.29 2.69
C GLY A 94 -15.64 -25.20 1.98
N VAL A 95 -14.44 -25.56 1.49
CA VAL A 95 -13.54 -24.62 0.80
C VAL A 95 -14.18 -24.13 -0.50
N ILE A 96 -14.23 -22.81 -0.65
CA ILE A 96 -14.80 -22.10 -1.81
C ILE A 96 -13.67 -21.68 -2.75
N ALA A 97 -12.65 -21.03 -2.20
CA ALA A 97 -11.49 -20.56 -2.96
C ALA A 97 -10.22 -20.53 -2.09
N THR A 98 -9.06 -20.57 -2.75
CA THR A 98 -7.75 -20.52 -2.10
C THR A 98 -6.86 -19.57 -2.89
N SER A 99 -6.15 -18.68 -2.21
CA SER A 99 -5.18 -17.79 -2.86
C SER A 99 -3.97 -18.56 -3.36
N SER A 100 -3.22 -17.93 -4.26
CA SER A 100 -1.83 -18.29 -4.47
C SER A 100 -1.05 -18.20 -3.14
N PRO A 101 0.03 -18.98 -3.00
CA PRO A 101 0.76 -19.05 -1.74
C PRO A 101 1.57 -17.78 -1.45
N GLY A 102 1.72 -17.46 -0.17
CA GLY A 102 2.74 -16.53 0.32
C GLY A 102 4.09 -17.23 0.31
N TYR A 103 4.88 -16.99 -0.73
CA TYR A 103 6.18 -17.63 -0.93
C TYR A 103 7.13 -17.34 0.23
N ASP A 104 7.75 -18.38 0.79
CA ASP A 104 8.69 -18.37 1.94
C ASP A 104 8.21 -17.62 3.20
N SER A 105 6.94 -17.22 3.25
CA SER A 105 6.40 -16.45 4.37
C SER A 105 5.85 -17.37 5.45
N TRP A 106 6.25 -17.12 6.70
CA TRP A 106 5.70 -17.82 7.85
C TRP A 106 4.41 -17.20 8.35
N THR A 107 4.19 -15.91 8.07
CA THR A 107 3.00 -15.18 8.53
C THR A 107 2.33 -14.48 7.37
N MET A 108 1.00 -14.33 7.45
CA MET A 108 0.25 -13.48 6.54
C MET A 108 -0.78 -12.67 7.32
N LEU A 109 -0.75 -11.35 7.20
CA LEU A 109 -1.71 -10.45 7.87
C LEU A 109 -2.53 -9.71 6.80
N PRO A 110 -3.72 -10.20 6.44
CA PRO A 110 -4.57 -9.55 5.46
C PRO A 110 -5.31 -8.36 6.06
N THR A 111 -5.33 -7.26 5.32
CA THR A 111 -6.17 -6.09 5.56
C THR A 111 -7.12 -5.91 4.39
N PHE A 112 -8.42 -5.76 4.67
CA PHE A 112 -9.47 -5.69 3.65
C PHE A 112 -9.88 -4.24 3.41
N HIS A 113 -10.16 -3.88 2.16
CA HIS A 113 -10.63 -2.57 1.73
C HIS A 113 -11.82 -2.72 0.79
N ALA A 114 -12.72 -1.75 0.82
CA ALA A 114 -13.79 -1.65 -0.17
C ALA A 114 -13.24 -1.26 -1.54
N THR A 115 -13.87 -1.75 -2.60
CA THR A 115 -13.69 -1.25 -3.97
C THR A 115 -14.95 -0.48 -4.40
N LEU A 116 -15.04 -0.10 -5.69
CA LEU A 116 -16.26 0.48 -6.24
C LEU A 116 -17.39 -0.56 -6.37
N ASP A 117 -17.04 -1.83 -6.48
CA ASP A 117 -17.99 -2.93 -6.47
C ASP A 117 -18.23 -3.34 -5.00
N PRO A 118 -19.48 -3.26 -4.49
CA PRO A 118 -19.79 -3.61 -3.11
C PRO A 118 -19.64 -5.10 -2.80
N ASP A 119 -19.49 -5.97 -3.81
CA ASP A 119 -19.28 -7.42 -3.63
C ASP A 119 -17.80 -7.80 -3.73
N GLU A 120 -16.95 -6.91 -4.26
CA GLU A 120 -15.51 -7.11 -4.36
C GLU A 120 -14.76 -6.44 -3.20
N ARG A 121 -13.66 -7.05 -2.78
CA ARG A 121 -12.74 -6.53 -1.78
C ARG A 121 -11.36 -6.41 -2.39
N LEU A 122 -10.65 -5.38 -1.99
CA LEU A 122 -9.21 -5.29 -2.17
C LEU A 122 -8.54 -5.80 -0.88
N ILE A 123 -7.56 -6.69 -1.02
CA ILE A 123 -6.80 -7.23 0.11
C ILE A 123 -5.35 -6.78 -0.02
N LEU A 124 -4.84 -6.17 1.06
CA LEU A 124 -3.42 -5.99 1.30
C LEU A 124 -2.97 -7.08 2.27
N ALA A 125 -2.36 -8.14 1.73
CA ALA A 125 -1.84 -9.24 2.53
C ALA A 125 -0.36 -9.00 2.84
N ASN A 126 -0.08 -8.63 4.08
CA ASN A 126 1.29 -8.50 4.55
C ASN A 126 1.98 -9.86 4.61
N PHE A 127 3.21 -9.95 4.13
CA PHE A 127 4.06 -11.12 4.31
C PHE A 127 5.27 -10.81 5.15
N GLY A 128 5.80 -11.86 5.78
CA GLY A 128 7.05 -11.81 6.50
C GLY A 128 7.18 -12.89 7.56
N GLU A 129 8.20 -12.68 8.39
CA GLU A 129 8.45 -13.44 9.61
C GLU A 129 8.40 -12.49 10.81
N ARG A 130 9.57 -12.12 11.35
CA ARG A 130 9.70 -11.10 12.40
C ARG A 130 9.54 -9.68 11.85
N GLU A 131 9.74 -9.50 10.55
CA GLU A 131 9.73 -8.24 9.82
C GLU A 131 8.81 -8.40 8.60
N SER A 132 8.06 -7.35 8.29
CA SER A 132 7.32 -7.24 7.03
C SER A 132 8.28 -7.28 5.84
N TRP A 133 7.84 -7.88 4.74
CA TRP A 133 8.49 -7.85 3.43
C TRP A 133 7.69 -7.04 2.40
N GLY A 134 6.50 -6.57 2.75
CA GLY A 134 5.64 -5.76 1.87
C GLY A 134 4.19 -6.22 1.92
N GLN A 135 3.40 -5.83 0.93
CA GLN A 135 1.97 -6.15 0.84
C GLN A 135 1.67 -6.77 -0.51
N LYS A 136 1.20 -8.02 -0.51
CA LYS A 136 0.57 -8.58 -1.71
C LYS A 136 -0.80 -7.96 -1.91
N LEU A 137 -1.03 -7.45 -3.11
CA LEU A 137 -2.30 -6.85 -3.51
C LEU A 137 -3.13 -7.89 -4.25
N MET A 138 -4.33 -8.14 -3.75
CA MET A 138 -5.28 -9.07 -4.37
C MET A 138 -6.67 -8.45 -4.44
N THR A 139 -7.45 -8.85 -5.44
CA THR A 139 -8.92 -8.73 -5.41
C THR A 139 -9.52 -10.00 -4.85
N PHE A 140 -10.69 -9.84 -4.23
CA PHE A 140 -11.43 -10.93 -3.63
C PHE A 140 -12.94 -10.72 -3.79
N ASP A 141 -13.59 -11.63 -4.50
CA ASP A 141 -15.03 -11.72 -4.68
C ASP A 141 -15.53 -13.15 -4.36
N HIS A 142 -15.56 -14.03 -5.37
CA HIS A 142 -15.74 -15.47 -5.30
C HIS A 142 -14.40 -16.23 -5.37
N GLY A 143 -13.33 -15.55 -5.76
CA GLY A 143 -11.98 -16.09 -5.81
C GLY A 143 -10.95 -15.04 -5.41
N PHE A 144 -9.68 -15.45 -5.32
CA PHE A 144 -8.56 -14.54 -5.12
C PHE A 144 -7.83 -14.34 -6.44
N GLU A 145 -7.58 -13.09 -6.81
CA GLU A 145 -6.77 -12.74 -7.98
C GLU A 145 -5.62 -11.83 -7.57
N ASP A 146 -4.41 -12.20 -7.98
CA ASP A 146 -3.20 -11.45 -7.69
C ASP A 146 -3.10 -10.25 -8.63
N ILE A 147 -2.99 -9.05 -8.06
CA ILE A 147 -2.77 -7.82 -8.83
C ILE A 147 -1.29 -7.48 -8.87
N GLY A 148 -0.61 -7.57 -7.73
CA GLY A 148 0.79 -7.18 -7.65
C GLY A 148 1.30 -7.09 -6.21
N PHE A 149 2.38 -6.35 -6.02
CA PHE A 149 3.05 -6.23 -4.74
C PHE A 149 3.37 -4.77 -4.44
N LEU A 150 3.16 -4.35 -3.19
CA LEU A 150 3.55 -3.04 -2.70
C LEU A 150 4.76 -3.23 -1.79
N ASP A 151 5.89 -2.75 -2.27
CA ASP A 151 7.17 -2.72 -1.56
C ASP A 151 7.20 -1.66 -0.45
N VAL A 152 6.30 -1.80 0.53
CA VAL A 152 6.10 -0.82 1.59
C VAL A 152 5.78 -1.46 2.94
N ALA A 153 6.34 -0.89 4.00
CA ALA A 153 6.12 -1.30 5.38
C ALA A 153 6.01 -0.10 6.32
N LEU A 154 5.55 -0.36 7.54
CA LEU A 154 5.51 0.60 8.62
C LEU A 154 6.86 0.63 9.35
N PRO A 155 7.60 1.74 9.33
CA PRO A 155 8.83 1.88 10.09
C PRO A 155 8.51 2.14 11.56
N VAL A 156 8.86 1.20 12.44
CA VAL A 156 8.68 1.33 13.89
C VAL A 156 10.03 1.30 14.58
N ARG A 157 10.32 2.29 15.42
CA ARG A 157 11.53 2.30 16.25
C ARG A 157 11.22 1.67 17.60
N GLU A 158 11.91 0.58 17.92
CA GLU A 158 11.70 -0.19 19.15
C GLU A 158 13.05 -0.41 19.84
N THR A 159 13.05 -0.54 21.16
CA THR A 159 14.26 -0.91 21.92
C THR A 159 14.28 -2.42 22.12
N GLU A 160 15.26 -3.10 21.54
CA GLU A 160 15.55 -4.53 21.76
C GLU A 160 16.93 -4.65 22.41
N ASN A 161 17.04 -5.32 23.56
CA ASN A 161 18.30 -5.54 24.27
C ASN A 161 19.14 -4.26 24.43
N ASP A 162 18.53 -3.20 24.97
CA ASP A 162 19.12 -1.86 25.15
C ASP A 162 19.60 -1.16 23.86
N THR A 163 19.24 -1.67 22.69
CA THR A 163 19.57 -1.10 21.39
C THR A 163 18.31 -0.61 20.69
N LEU A 164 18.35 0.62 20.17
CA LEU A 164 17.28 1.14 19.32
C LEU A 164 17.40 0.50 17.92
N VAL A 165 16.37 -0.23 17.52
CA VAL A 165 16.28 -0.90 16.22
C VAL A 165 15.12 -0.34 15.41
N LEU A 166 15.30 -0.30 14.09
CA LEU A 166 14.21 0.01 13.16
C LEU A 166 13.60 -1.31 12.69
N LYS A 167 12.31 -1.49 12.98
CA LYS A 167 11.47 -2.61 12.57
C LYS A 167 10.62 -2.23 11.38
N ARG A 168 10.39 -3.19 10.50
CA ARG A 168 9.39 -3.12 9.44
C ARG A 168 8.17 -3.92 9.88
N ARG A 169 7.07 -3.22 10.12
CA ARG A 169 5.80 -3.81 10.54
C ARG A 169 4.78 -3.73 9.41
N ASP A 170 3.67 -4.43 9.58
CA ASP A 170 2.55 -4.34 8.67
C ASP A 170 2.02 -2.89 8.56
N ILE A 171 1.88 -2.41 7.33
CA ILE A 171 1.34 -1.09 6.99
C ILE A 171 -0.11 -1.16 6.53
N GLY A 172 -0.65 -2.35 6.22
CA GLY A 172 -2.02 -2.57 5.74
C GLY A 172 -3.08 -1.83 6.56
N PRO A 173 -3.09 -1.92 7.91
CA PRO A 173 -4.06 -1.22 8.75
C PRO A 173 -4.06 0.32 8.61
N TYR A 174 -2.94 0.87 8.14
CA TYR A 174 -2.78 2.31 7.91
C TYR A 174 -2.99 2.71 6.46
N ALA A 175 -3.17 1.75 5.55
CA ALA A 175 -3.50 2.04 4.16
C ALA A 175 -4.87 2.72 4.04
N ARG A 176 -5.03 3.55 3.02
CA ARG A 176 -6.28 4.23 2.69
C ARG A 176 -6.52 4.15 1.20
N THR A 177 -7.71 3.73 0.80
CA THR A 177 -8.09 3.53 -0.59
C THR A 177 -9.05 4.62 -1.05
N ALA A 178 -8.84 5.17 -2.23
CA ALA A 178 -9.75 6.15 -2.82
C ALA A 178 -9.85 5.91 -4.32
N HIS A 179 -11.04 6.09 -4.90
CA HIS A 179 -11.24 5.99 -6.33
C HIS A 179 -11.37 7.37 -6.97
N VAL A 180 -10.56 7.64 -7.98
CA VAL A 180 -10.64 8.84 -8.83
C VAL A 180 -10.96 8.37 -10.24
N GLY A 181 -12.25 8.42 -10.61
CA GLY A 181 -12.70 7.77 -11.84
C GLY A 181 -12.41 6.27 -11.80
N ASP A 182 -11.75 5.77 -12.84
CA ASP A 182 -11.38 4.35 -12.98
C ASP A 182 -10.02 4.01 -12.33
N THR A 183 -9.45 4.90 -11.53
CA THR A 183 -8.15 4.69 -10.87
C THR A 183 -8.33 4.54 -9.36
N LEU A 184 -7.94 3.38 -8.84
CA LEU A 184 -7.76 3.16 -7.41
C LEU A 184 -6.44 3.82 -6.97
N THR A 185 -6.47 4.57 -5.89
CA THR A 185 -5.31 5.17 -5.23
C THR A 185 -5.18 4.61 -3.83
N ILE A 186 -3.96 4.19 -3.46
CA ILE A 186 -3.60 3.70 -2.13
C ILE A 186 -2.61 4.68 -1.51
N THR A 187 -2.93 5.18 -0.32
CA THR A 187 -2.11 6.10 0.49
C THR A 187 -1.98 5.55 1.92
N PHE A 188 -1.20 6.22 2.79
CA PHE A 188 -0.93 5.73 4.14
C PHE A 188 -1.18 6.82 5.18
N ALA A 189 -2.04 6.53 6.16
CA ALA A 189 -2.39 7.41 7.27
C ALA A 189 -1.39 7.27 8.43
N THR A 190 -0.12 7.56 8.14
CA THR A 190 1.02 7.57 9.09
C THR A 190 1.90 8.78 8.82
N ASP A 191 2.93 9.03 9.64
CA ASP A 191 3.91 10.09 9.34
C ASP A 191 4.91 9.69 8.25
N SER A 192 5.31 8.41 8.25
CA SER A 192 6.33 7.88 7.36
C SER A 192 6.06 6.43 6.98
N VAL A 193 6.64 6.02 5.85
CA VAL A 193 6.67 4.65 5.36
C VAL A 193 8.11 4.22 5.10
N TYR A 194 8.37 2.92 5.20
CA TYR A 194 9.59 2.29 4.72
C TYR A 194 9.30 1.76 3.31
N LEU A 195 10.07 2.19 2.33
CA LEU A 195 9.95 1.75 0.95
C LEU A 195 11.14 0.84 0.63
N TYR A 196 10.87 -0.41 0.23
CA TYR A 196 11.91 -1.30 -0.28
C TYR A 196 12.18 -0.92 -1.73
N GLU A 197 13.45 -0.97 -2.15
CA GLU A 197 13.93 -0.68 -3.51
C GLU A 197 13.10 0.40 -4.25
N GLY A 198 13.42 1.67 -4.01
CA GLY A 198 12.71 2.77 -4.67
C GLY A 198 12.81 2.69 -6.20
N LEU A 199 11.92 3.41 -6.90
CA LEU A 199 11.78 3.56 -8.37
C LEU A 199 13.07 3.79 -9.20
N HIS A 200 14.24 3.91 -8.58
CA HIS A 200 15.51 4.31 -9.17
C HIS A 200 16.71 3.42 -8.77
N ASN A 201 16.51 2.15 -8.39
CA ASN A 201 17.60 1.24 -7.97
C ASN A 201 18.40 1.73 -6.75
N ASP A 202 17.79 2.55 -5.88
CA ASP A 202 18.44 3.04 -4.67
C ASP A 202 17.80 2.44 -3.41
N HIS A 203 18.68 2.25 -2.43
CA HIS A 203 18.50 1.56 -1.15
C HIS A 203 17.17 1.81 -0.45
N ASP A 204 16.72 0.79 0.29
CA ASP A 204 15.69 0.87 1.33
C ASP A 204 15.70 2.20 2.09
N ILE A 205 14.56 2.90 2.10
CA ILE A 205 14.49 4.27 2.60
C ILE A 205 13.20 4.54 3.37
N VAL A 206 13.31 5.36 4.43
CA VAL A 206 12.16 5.91 5.16
C VAL A 206 11.79 7.27 4.57
N LEU A 207 10.55 7.39 4.10
CA LEU A 207 10.03 8.60 3.47
C LEU A 207 8.77 9.10 4.20
N PRO A 208 8.49 10.42 4.20
CA PRO A 208 7.19 10.93 4.61
C PRO A 208 6.06 10.27 3.80
N SER A 209 5.03 9.78 4.47
CA SER A 209 3.94 9.00 3.85
C SER A 209 3.25 9.76 2.71
N HIS A 210 3.04 11.07 2.88
CA HIS A 210 2.38 11.94 1.89
C HIS A 210 3.13 12.05 0.56
N LYS A 211 4.40 11.62 0.50
CA LYS A 211 5.17 11.56 -0.75
C LYS A 211 4.98 10.25 -1.51
N VAL A 212 4.41 9.22 -0.87
CA VAL A 212 4.28 7.87 -1.40
C VAL A 212 2.81 7.55 -1.64
N ARG A 213 2.48 7.11 -2.85
CA ARG A 213 1.17 6.54 -3.16
C ARG A 213 1.31 5.47 -4.23
N TYR A 214 0.39 4.53 -4.22
CA TYR A 214 0.24 3.56 -5.30
C TYR A 214 -1.04 3.87 -6.07
N THR A 215 -1.05 3.63 -7.37
CA THR A 215 -2.27 3.71 -8.18
C THR A 215 -2.42 2.47 -9.03
N LEU A 216 -3.64 1.96 -9.11
CA LEU A 216 -4.02 0.86 -9.99
C LEU A 216 -5.05 1.41 -10.97
N ASP A 217 -4.74 1.38 -12.26
CA ASP A 217 -5.69 1.76 -13.30
C ASP A 217 -6.55 0.57 -13.76
N ARG A 218 -7.55 0.85 -14.59
CA ARG A 218 -8.46 -0.16 -15.15
C ARG A 218 -7.77 -1.23 -16.02
N SER A 219 -6.58 -0.94 -16.52
CA SER A 219 -5.80 -1.92 -17.30
C SER A 219 -5.02 -2.89 -16.41
N GLY A 220 -5.11 -2.74 -15.09
CA GLY A 220 -4.41 -3.57 -14.12
C GLY A 220 -2.96 -3.13 -13.89
N VAL A 221 -2.56 -1.95 -14.38
CA VAL A 221 -1.18 -1.46 -14.19
C VAL A 221 -1.06 -0.83 -12.81
N LEU A 222 -0.26 -1.45 -11.95
CA LEU A 222 0.12 -0.92 -10.64
C LEU A 222 1.31 0.03 -10.81
N MET A 223 1.17 1.27 -10.33
CA MET A 223 2.19 2.31 -10.38
C MET A 223 2.54 2.76 -8.97
N LEU A 224 3.83 2.87 -8.67
CA LEU A 224 4.34 3.56 -7.49
C LEU A 224 4.64 5.01 -7.85
N TRP A 225 4.27 5.94 -6.97
CA TRP A 225 4.59 7.36 -7.06
C TRP A 225 5.40 7.79 -5.84
N VAL A 226 6.51 8.49 -6.07
CA VAL A 226 7.37 9.06 -5.02
C VAL A 226 7.69 10.52 -5.36
N GLY A 227 7.16 11.45 -4.58
CA GLY A 227 7.48 12.88 -4.71
C GLY A 227 7.19 13.48 -6.08
N GLY A 228 6.24 12.90 -6.84
CA GLY A 228 5.87 13.33 -8.20
C GLY A 228 6.48 12.48 -9.33
N ALA A 229 7.55 11.73 -9.07
CA ALA A 229 8.04 10.70 -9.99
C ALA A 229 7.20 9.42 -9.87
N HIS A 230 7.16 8.60 -10.93
CA HIS A 230 6.44 7.34 -10.93
C HIS A 230 7.13 6.28 -11.79
N ALA A 231 6.89 5.00 -11.47
CA ALA A 231 7.11 3.90 -12.41
C ALA A 231 6.08 2.80 -12.23
N ALA A 232 5.93 2.01 -13.28
CA ALA A 232 5.14 0.79 -13.26
C ALA A 232 5.86 -0.27 -12.43
N LEU A 233 5.11 -0.97 -11.59
CA LEU A 233 5.60 -2.13 -10.86
C LEU A 233 5.31 -3.38 -11.68
N PRO A 234 6.21 -4.38 -11.64
CA PRO A 234 5.91 -5.67 -12.23
C PRO A 234 4.65 -6.26 -11.56
N LEU A 235 3.81 -6.91 -12.36
CA LEU A 235 2.81 -7.83 -11.81
C LEU A 235 3.59 -8.92 -11.06
N SER A 236 3.07 -9.36 -9.90
CA SER A 236 3.72 -10.44 -9.15
C SER A 236 3.94 -11.64 -10.08
N PRO A 237 5.14 -12.23 -10.12
CA PRO A 237 5.31 -13.50 -10.82
C PRO A 237 4.37 -14.52 -10.17
N VAL A 238 3.47 -15.07 -10.97
CA VAL A 238 2.62 -16.21 -10.62
C VAL A 238 3.47 -17.42 -10.28
#